data_AF-A0A2T4VKC3-F1
#
_entry.id   AF-A0A2T4VKC3-F1
#
_cell.length_a   1.000
_cell.length_b   1.000
_cell.length_c   1.000
_cell.angle_alpha   90.00
_cell.angle_beta   90.00
_cell.angle_gamma   90.00
#
_symmetry.space_group_name_H-M   'P 1'
#
loop_
_entity.id
_entity.type
_entity.pdbx_description
1 polymer ?
#
loop_
_entity_poly.entity_id
_entity_poly.type
_entity_poly.pdbx_seq_one_letter_code
_entity_poly.pdbx_strand_id
1 'polypeptide(L)'
;MRFLTGWFTPGSPVHDIGLLWLEFDLPGSATPSVFFSINQGSSLERQVDEAFLLFHGERLSKAVHTRIQRCVDTLPPGGSLNHVAAMLGRNRDVRLALELKPLQLPQYLHALGWPYPLEELTRSFNARAPDVDRLGLSLDVEPGGALGPRLGLEFAFHRALGNEPRWPRLLAEWGEDGLCSPEQCDALLRWPGRAPFGPALQLLRTLHHVKVLWEGGRLSELKAYPALRLQPGFAGGAGS
;
A
#
# COMPACT_ATOMS: atom_id res chain seq x y z
N MET A 1 -5.61 -22.98 6.25
CA MET A 1 -4.59 -23.79 6.95
C MET A 1 -3.44 -24.25 6.03
N ARG A 2 -3.67 -24.52 4.72
CA ARG A 2 -2.63 -24.99 3.78
C ARG A 2 -1.49 -24.00 3.51
N PHE A 3 -1.79 -22.70 3.41
CA PHE A 3 -0.75 -21.68 3.17
C PHE A 3 0.32 -21.64 4.27
N LEU A 4 -0.08 -21.62 5.54
CA LEU A 4 0.87 -21.57 6.66
C LEU A 4 1.79 -22.79 6.66
N THR A 5 1.27 -23.98 6.37
CA THR A 5 2.09 -25.18 6.21
C THR A 5 3.12 -25.01 5.09
N GLY A 6 2.70 -24.51 3.92
CA GLY A 6 3.62 -24.20 2.83
C GLY A 6 4.70 -23.18 3.22
N TRP A 7 4.30 -22.11 3.92
CA TRP A 7 5.21 -21.06 4.36
C TRP A 7 6.29 -21.58 5.34
N PHE A 8 5.94 -22.50 6.24
CA PHE A 8 6.90 -23.13 7.16
C PHE A 8 7.70 -24.30 6.54
N THR A 9 7.47 -24.66 5.27
CA THR A 9 8.12 -25.81 4.61
C THR A 9 9.27 -25.34 3.72
N PRO A 10 10.55 -25.64 4.06
CA PRO A 10 11.68 -25.33 3.20
C PRO A 10 11.52 -25.89 1.78
N GLY A 11 11.85 -25.07 0.78
CA GLY A 11 11.71 -25.42 -0.64
C GLY A 11 10.30 -25.22 -1.22
N SER A 12 9.29 -24.86 -0.40
CA SER A 12 8.02 -24.36 -0.94
C SER A 12 8.22 -23.00 -1.62
N PRO A 13 7.57 -22.72 -2.76
CA PRO A 13 7.63 -21.39 -3.39
C PRO A 13 7.18 -20.24 -2.49
N VAL A 14 6.33 -20.52 -1.50
CA VAL A 14 5.85 -19.52 -0.53
C VAL A 14 6.71 -19.45 0.73
N HIS A 15 7.71 -20.34 0.89
CA HIS A 15 8.58 -20.38 2.07
C HIS A 15 9.32 -19.08 2.29
N ASP A 16 9.83 -18.50 1.20
CA ASP A 16 10.71 -17.35 1.30
C ASP A 16 9.95 -16.06 1.65
N ILE A 17 8.61 -16.03 1.53
CA ILE A 17 7.78 -14.83 1.75
C ILE A 17 8.14 -14.22 3.12
N GLY A 18 8.82 -13.06 3.11
CA GLY A 18 9.35 -12.48 4.34
C GLY A 18 8.30 -11.75 5.18
N LEU A 19 7.20 -11.32 4.54
CA LEU A 19 6.14 -10.57 5.18
C LEU A 19 4.77 -10.99 4.67
N LEU A 20 3.85 -11.17 5.61
CA LEU A 20 2.43 -11.34 5.35
C LEU A 20 1.63 -10.33 6.19
N TRP A 21 0.64 -9.68 5.59
CA TRP A 21 -0.29 -8.79 6.30
C TRP A 21 -1.74 -9.14 5.93
N LEU A 22 -2.64 -9.06 6.92
CA LEU A 22 -4.08 -9.26 6.77
C LEU A 22 -4.83 -7.92 6.78
N GLU A 23 -5.61 -7.63 5.75
CA GLU A 23 -6.49 -6.45 5.69
C GLU A 23 -7.95 -6.89 5.85
N PHE A 24 -8.67 -6.30 6.80
CA PHE A 24 -10.11 -6.50 6.99
C PHE A 24 -10.85 -5.27 6.46
N ASP A 25 -11.15 -5.31 5.17
CA ASP A 25 -11.63 -4.17 4.40
C ASP A 25 -13.16 -4.14 4.21
N LEU A 26 -13.84 -5.26 4.48
CA LEU A 26 -15.29 -5.38 4.34
C LEU A 26 -15.97 -5.35 5.73
N PRO A 27 -16.86 -4.35 5.99
CA PRO A 27 -17.62 -4.29 7.23
C PRO A 27 -18.42 -5.59 7.48
N GLY A 28 -18.28 -6.16 8.68
CA GLY A 28 -19.00 -7.37 9.08
C GLY A 28 -18.42 -8.68 8.51
N SER A 29 -17.36 -8.64 7.71
CA SER A 29 -16.66 -9.84 7.23
C SER A 29 -15.46 -10.16 8.12
N ALA A 30 -15.34 -11.43 8.52
CA ALA A 30 -14.14 -11.97 9.16
C ALA A 30 -13.11 -12.50 8.16
N THR A 31 -13.40 -12.44 6.85
CA THR A 31 -12.51 -12.92 5.80
C THR A 31 -11.54 -11.81 5.40
N PRO A 32 -10.23 -11.94 5.66
CA PRO A 32 -9.26 -10.90 5.34
C PRO A 32 -8.81 -11.01 3.87
N SER A 33 -8.39 -9.88 3.32
CA SER A 33 -7.45 -9.87 2.19
C SER A 33 -6.05 -10.19 2.70
N VAL A 34 -5.30 -11.02 1.98
CA VAL A 34 -3.97 -11.49 2.41
C VAL A 34 -2.91 -10.94 1.48
N PHE A 35 -2.10 -10.01 1.99
CA PHE A 35 -0.97 -9.41 1.30
C PHE A 35 0.30 -10.17 1.64
N PHE A 36 1.15 -10.42 0.64
CA PHE A 36 2.44 -11.06 0.80
C PHE A 36 3.52 -10.37 -0.02
N SER A 37 4.73 -10.29 0.53
CA SER A 37 5.91 -9.78 -0.18
C SER A 37 6.37 -10.76 -1.27
N ILE A 38 6.87 -10.22 -2.38
CA ILE A 38 7.55 -11.02 -3.41
C ILE A 38 9.05 -10.96 -3.17
N ASN A 39 9.70 -12.13 -3.06
CA ASN A 39 11.16 -12.18 -2.95
C ASN A 39 11.82 -12.30 -4.32
N GLN A 40 13.01 -11.70 -4.45
CA GLN A 40 13.78 -11.73 -5.69
C GLN A 40 14.39 -13.11 -6.01
N GLY A 41 14.46 -14.03 -5.05
CA GLY A 41 15.07 -15.36 -5.23
C GLY A 41 14.19 -16.39 -5.95
N SER A 42 12.89 -16.13 -6.10
CA SER A 42 11.93 -17.02 -6.74
C SER A 42 11.19 -16.27 -7.86
N SER A 43 10.75 -16.97 -8.91
CA SER A 43 9.98 -16.30 -9.97
C SER A 43 8.66 -15.76 -9.43
N LEU A 44 8.31 -14.53 -9.82
CA LEU A 44 7.06 -13.87 -9.43
C LEU A 44 5.85 -14.74 -9.72
N GLU A 45 5.77 -15.27 -10.95
CA GLU A 45 4.70 -16.17 -11.38
C GLU A 45 4.54 -17.36 -10.44
N ARG A 46 5.63 -18.05 -10.09
CA ARG A 46 5.58 -19.24 -9.23
C ARG A 46 5.15 -18.92 -7.80
N GLN A 47 5.64 -17.82 -7.24
CA GLN A 47 5.26 -17.37 -5.89
C GLN A 47 3.77 -17.01 -5.83
N VAL A 48 3.30 -16.21 -6.80
CA VAL A 48 1.91 -15.78 -6.85
C VAL A 48 1.00 -16.98 -7.11
N ASP A 49 1.32 -17.84 -8.06
CA ASP A 49 0.47 -18.97 -8.42
C ASP A 49 0.33 -19.99 -7.28
N GLU A 50 1.43 -20.26 -6.58
CA GLU A 50 1.41 -21.15 -5.41
C GLU A 50 0.66 -20.53 -4.23
N ALA A 51 0.85 -19.23 -3.97
CA ALA A 51 0.11 -18.53 -2.93
C ALA A 51 -1.41 -18.60 -3.19
N PHE A 52 -1.85 -18.32 -4.43
CA PHE A 52 -3.26 -18.38 -4.80
C PHE A 52 -3.82 -19.79 -4.78
N LEU A 53 -3.06 -20.81 -5.21
CA LEU A 53 -3.45 -22.21 -5.04
C LEU A 53 -3.68 -22.55 -3.56
N LEU A 54 -2.83 -22.06 -2.65
CA LEU A 54 -2.94 -22.34 -1.23
C LEU A 54 -4.04 -21.55 -0.53
N PHE A 55 -4.38 -20.35 -1.01
CA PHE A 55 -5.44 -19.51 -0.47
C PHE A 55 -6.84 -19.88 -1.00
N HIS A 56 -6.98 -20.07 -2.31
CA HIS A 56 -8.26 -20.31 -2.99
C HIS A 56 -8.49 -21.76 -3.36
N GLY A 57 -7.47 -22.61 -3.33
CA GLY A 57 -7.56 -24.00 -3.82
C GLY A 57 -7.38 -24.13 -5.33
N GLU A 58 -7.09 -23.05 -6.03
CA GLU A 58 -6.94 -23.00 -7.48
C GLU A 58 -5.93 -21.94 -7.91
N ARG A 59 -5.26 -22.22 -9.04
CA ARG A 59 -4.24 -21.36 -9.65
C ARG A 59 -4.89 -20.17 -10.36
N LEU A 60 -4.09 -19.11 -10.60
CA LEU A 60 -4.57 -17.96 -11.37
C LEU A 60 -4.67 -18.30 -12.85
N SER A 61 -5.54 -17.59 -13.57
CA SER A 61 -5.63 -17.73 -15.02
C SER A 61 -4.37 -17.18 -15.70
N LYS A 62 -4.04 -17.69 -16.89
CA LYS A 62 -2.94 -17.16 -17.72
C LYS A 62 -3.11 -15.66 -18.02
N ALA A 63 -4.35 -15.20 -18.16
CA ALA A 63 -4.65 -13.79 -18.41
C ALA A 63 -4.25 -12.91 -17.22
N VAL A 64 -4.54 -13.34 -15.99
CA VAL A 64 -4.12 -12.65 -14.77
C VAL A 64 -2.60 -12.63 -14.65
N HIS A 65 -1.92 -13.77 -14.83
CA HIS A 65 -0.45 -13.82 -14.81
C HIS A 65 0.19 -12.87 -15.83
N THR A 66 -0.30 -12.90 -17.07
CA THR A 66 0.16 -12.01 -18.13
C THR A 66 -0.03 -10.54 -17.75
N ARG A 67 -1.16 -10.19 -17.11
CA ARG A 67 -1.41 -8.83 -16.65
C ARG A 67 -0.49 -8.42 -15.51
N ILE A 68 -0.28 -9.28 -14.53
CA ILE A 68 0.64 -9.01 -13.40
C ILE A 68 2.05 -8.79 -13.93
N GLN A 69 2.55 -9.67 -14.80
CA GLN A 69 3.87 -9.54 -15.40
C GLN A 69 4.00 -8.24 -16.19
N ARG A 70 2.99 -7.88 -16.99
CA ARG A 70 2.95 -6.59 -17.70
C ARG A 70 3.01 -5.40 -16.75
N CYS A 71 2.33 -5.46 -15.59
CA CYS A 71 2.40 -4.38 -14.59
C CYS A 71 3.85 -4.20 -14.12
N VAL A 72 4.52 -5.29 -13.76
CA VAL A 72 5.92 -5.26 -13.29
C VAL A 72 6.88 -4.80 -14.39
N ASP A 73 6.77 -5.35 -15.61
CA ASP A 73 7.66 -5.01 -16.73
C ASP A 73 7.52 -3.56 -17.20
N THR A 74 6.38 -2.93 -16.93
CA THR A 74 6.10 -1.54 -17.31
C THR A 74 6.51 -0.56 -16.20
N LEU A 75 6.93 -1.04 -15.02
CA LEU A 75 7.31 -0.15 -13.92
C LEU A 75 8.41 0.83 -14.37
N PRO A 76 8.24 2.13 -14.06
CA PRO A 76 9.25 3.12 -14.41
C PRO A 76 10.53 2.91 -13.58
N PRO A 77 11.66 3.51 -13.98
CA PRO A 77 12.89 3.45 -13.18
C PRO A 77 12.67 3.92 -11.73
N GLY A 78 13.08 3.08 -10.79
CA GLY A 78 12.88 3.28 -9.35
C GLY A 78 11.52 2.80 -8.81
N GLY A 79 10.65 2.27 -9.67
CA GLY A 79 9.42 1.60 -9.24
C GLY A 79 9.65 0.16 -8.81
N SER A 80 8.77 -0.35 -7.95
CA SER A 80 8.83 -1.73 -7.43
C SER A 80 7.45 -2.33 -7.21
N LEU A 81 7.37 -3.66 -7.25
CA LEU A 81 6.25 -4.41 -6.70
C LEU A 81 6.60 -4.78 -5.25
N ASN A 82 5.89 -4.20 -4.29
CA ASN A 82 6.13 -4.43 -2.87
C ASN A 82 5.35 -5.65 -2.38
N HIS A 83 4.06 -5.73 -2.72
CA HIS A 83 3.19 -6.83 -2.30
C HIS A 83 2.21 -7.24 -3.39
N VAL A 84 1.79 -8.50 -3.33
CA VAL A 84 0.63 -9.02 -4.03
C VAL A 84 -0.40 -9.44 -2.97
N ALA A 85 -1.67 -9.22 -3.23
CA ALA A 85 -2.74 -9.61 -2.33
C ALA A 85 -3.78 -10.49 -2.99
N ALA A 86 -4.20 -11.52 -2.25
CA ALA A 86 -5.40 -12.27 -2.55
C ALA A 86 -6.57 -11.64 -1.79
N MET A 87 -7.55 -11.09 -2.51
CA MET A 87 -8.70 -10.39 -1.92
C MET A 87 -9.79 -11.39 -1.52
N LEU A 88 -9.54 -12.22 -0.49
CA LEU A 88 -10.36 -13.41 -0.18
C LEU A 88 -11.83 -13.11 0.14
N GLY A 89 -12.14 -11.91 0.64
CA GLY A 89 -13.51 -11.47 0.90
C GLY A 89 -14.27 -10.96 -0.33
N ARG A 90 -13.61 -10.89 -1.50
CA ARG A 90 -14.12 -10.29 -2.75
C ARG A 90 -14.14 -11.30 -3.90
N ASN A 91 -14.39 -10.83 -5.13
CA ASN A 91 -14.49 -11.63 -6.37
C ASN A 91 -13.15 -12.20 -6.89
N ARG A 92 -12.29 -12.72 -6.00
CA ARG A 92 -10.98 -13.31 -6.33
C ARG A 92 -10.03 -12.37 -7.08
N ASP A 93 -10.19 -11.07 -6.88
CA ASP A 93 -9.30 -10.07 -7.46
C ASP A 93 -7.89 -10.23 -6.89
N VAL A 94 -6.89 -9.95 -7.73
CA VAL A 94 -5.50 -9.81 -7.31
C VAL A 94 -5.21 -8.33 -7.13
N ARG A 95 -4.76 -7.93 -5.94
CA ARG A 95 -4.29 -6.56 -5.73
C ARG A 95 -2.77 -6.50 -5.81
N LEU A 96 -2.26 -5.60 -6.64
CA LEU A 96 -0.85 -5.26 -6.70
C LEU A 96 -0.62 -4.01 -5.87
N ALA A 97 0.31 -4.08 -4.91
CA ALA A 97 0.82 -2.94 -4.18
C ALA A 97 2.19 -2.56 -4.74
N LEU A 98 2.21 -1.53 -5.57
CA LEU A 98 3.37 -1.03 -6.28
C LEU A 98 3.89 0.24 -5.59
N GLU A 99 5.16 0.57 -5.79
CA GLU A 99 5.73 1.87 -5.43
C GLU A 99 6.31 2.52 -6.69
N LEU A 100 6.13 3.83 -6.82
CA LEU A 100 6.70 4.65 -7.88
C LEU A 100 6.87 6.10 -7.41
N LYS A 101 7.59 6.92 -8.17
CA LYS A 101 7.60 8.36 -7.93
C LYS A 101 6.26 8.95 -8.34
N PRO A 102 5.69 9.90 -7.57
CA PRO A 102 4.40 10.50 -7.88
C PRO A 102 4.25 10.91 -9.35
N LEU A 103 5.19 11.70 -9.89
CA LEU A 103 5.11 12.24 -11.25
C LEU A 103 5.16 11.18 -12.37
N GLN A 104 5.47 9.91 -12.06
CA GLN A 104 5.49 8.83 -13.02
C GLN A 104 4.12 8.15 -13.21
N LEU A 105 3.14 8.40 -12.31
CA LEU A 105 1.86 7.69 -12.30
C LEU A 105 1.07 7.82 -13.62
N PRO A 106 0.86 9.03 -14.20
CA PRO A 106 0.07 9.14 -15.43
C PRO A 106 0.70 8.37 -16.60
N GLN A 107 2.02 8.49 -16.77
CA GLN A 107 2.73 7.79 -17.85
C GLN A 107 2.70 6.27 -17.66
N TYR A 108 2.83 5.80 -16.41
CA TYR A 108 2.76 4.38 -16.09
C TYR A 108 1.38 3.79 -16.42
N LEU A 109 0.29 4.44 -15.99
CA LEU A 109 -1.08 3.98 -16.28
C LEU A 109 -1.40 4.01 -17.79
N HIS A 110 -0.91 5.02 -18.51
CA HIS A 110 -1.03 5.09 -19.96
C HIS A 110 -0.31 3.90 -20.65
N ALA A 111 0.93 3.61 -20.25
CA ALA A 111 1.69 2.49 -20.81
C ALA A 111 1.05 1.11 -20.52
N LEU A 112 0.37 0.96 -19.38
CA LEU A 112 -0.42 -0.22 -19.05
C LEU A 112 -1.69 -0.37 -19.90
N GLY A 113 -2.12 0.70 -20.58
CA GLY A 113 -3.42 0.77 -21.25
C GLY A 113 -4.57 0.73 -20.24
N TRP A 114 -4.43 1.44 -19.11
CA TRP A 114 -5.50 1.57 -18.14
C TRP A 114 -6.67 2.34 -18.80
N PRO A 115 -7.89 1.78 -18.85
CA PRO A 115 -8.90 2.24 -19.81
C PRO A 115 -9.71 3.46 -19.34
N TYR A 116 -9.36 4.06 -18.21
CA TYR A 116 -10.13 5.14 -17.58
C TYR A 116 -9.48 6.50 -17.83
N PRO A 117 -10.27 7.59 -17.80
CA PRO A 117 -9.74 8.94 -18.06
C PRO A 117 -8.59 9.32 -17.13
N LEU A 118 -7.43 9.62 -17.72
CA LEU A 118 -6.23 10.02 -16.99
C LEU A 118 -6.15 11.53 -16.73
N GLU A 119 -6.88 12.35 -17.47
CA GLU A 119 -6.78 13.81 -17.39
C GLU A 119 -7.18 14.33 -16.00
N GLU A 120 -8.31 13.86 -15.48
CA GLU A 120 -8.83 14.26 -14.16
C GLU A 120 -7.94 13.73 -13.04
N LEU A 121 -7.43 12.49 -13.18
CA LEU A 121 -6.47 11.91 -12.24
C LEU A 121 -5.21 12.77 -12.21
N THR A 122 -4.65 13.05 -13.38
CA THR A 122 -3.42 13.84 -13.54
C THR A 122 -3.60 15.24 -12.97
N ARG A 123 -4.74 15.89 -13.19
CA ARG A 123 -5.03 17.22 -12.63
C ARG A 123 -5.12 17.19 -11.11
N SER A 124 -5.91 16.27 -10.55
CA SER A 124 -6.11 16.12 -9.10
C SER A 124 -4.83 15.72 -8.38
N PHE A 125 -4.01 14.93 -9.05
CA PHE A 125 -2.79 14.36 -8.52
C PHE A 125 -1.59 15.32 -8.63
N ASN A 126 -1.40 15.99 -9.78
CA ASN A 126 -0.24 16.87 -10.02
C ASN A 126 -0.20 18.08 -9.09
N ALA A 127 -1.34 18.53 -8.56
CA ALA A 127 -1.36 19.57 -7.54
C ALA A 127 -0.61 19.18 -6.25
N ARG A 128 -0.53 17.88 -5.96
CA ARG A 128 -0.05 17.30 -4.68
C ARG A 128 1.21 16.46 -4.84
N ALA A 129 1.40 15.89 -6.04
CA ALA A 129 2.50 15.02 -6.38
C ALA A 129 3.91 15.58 -6.09
N PRO A 130 4.22 16.88 -6.32
CA PRO A 130 5.55 17.42 -6.09
C PRO A 130 5.96 17.44 -4.62
N ASP A 131 4.98 17.49 -3.73
CA ASP A 131 5.23 17.60 -2.30
C ASP A 131 5.53 16.24 -1.67
N VAL A 132 5.18 15.12 -2.31
CA VAL A 132 5.28 13.77 -1.74
C VAL A 132 6.50 13.02 -2.26
N ASP A 133 7.18 12.28 -1.37
CA ASP A 133 8.43 11.63 -1.77
C ASP A 133 8.22 10.24 -2.38
N ARG A 134 7.16 9.52 -1.97
CA ARG A 134 6.81 8.18 -2.47
C ARG A 134 5.30 8.04 -2.68
N LEU A 135 4.95 7.38 -3.78
CA LEU A 135 3.58 6.97 -4.07
C LEU A 135 3.49 5.45 -4.04
N GLY A 136 2.72 4.92 -3.09
CA GLY A 136 2.19 3.56 -3.20
C GLY A 136 0.97 3.56 -4.11
N LEU A 137 0.87 2.55 -4.97
CA LEU A 137 -0.25 2.34 -5.88
C LEU A 137 -0.84 0.95 -5.63
N SER A 138 -2.08 0.91 -5.18
CA SER A 138 -2.92 -0.30 -5.17
C SER A 138 -3.69 -0.39 -6.48
N LEU A 139 -3.44 -1.43 -7.27
CA LEU A 139 -4.10 -1.69 -8.55
C LEU A 139 -4.68 -3.10 -8.55
N ASP A 140 -5.96 -3.23 -8.87
CA ASP A 140 -6.65 -4.53 -8.93
C ASP A 140 -6.57 -5.13 -10.33
N VAL A 141 -6.35 -6.44 -10.39
CA VAL A 141 -6.44 -7.28 -11.58
C VAL A 141 -7.60 -8.25 -11.39
N GLU A 142 -8.61 -8.10 -12.23
CA GLU A 142 -9.80 -8.94 -12.23
C GLU A 142 -9.49 -10.36 -12.76
N PRO A 143 -10.31 -11.39 -12.48
CA PRO A 143 -10.08 -12.76 -12.92
C PRO A 143 -9.85 -12.96 -14.43
N GLY A 144 -10.37 -12.04 -15.26
CA GLY A 144 -10.16 -12.01 -16.72
C GLY A 144 -8.86 -11.32 -17.17
N GLY A 145 -8.04 -10.79 -16.25
CA GLY A 145 -6.82 -10.03 -16.56
C GLY A 145 -7.06 -8.56 -16.92
N ALA A 146 -8.30 -8.06 -16.75
CA ALA A 146 -8.61 -6.64 -16.84
C ALA A 146 -8.09 -5.90 -15.60
N LEU A 147 -7.78 -4.61 -15.77
CA LEU A 147 -7.42 -3.74 -14.66
C LEU A 147 -8.69 -3.11 -14.09
N GLY A 148 -8.83 -3.11 -12.77
CA GLY A 148 -9.98 -2.54 -12.10
C GLY A 148 -10.08 -1.00 -12.26
N PRO A 149 -11.30 -0.44 -12.09
CA PRO A 149 -11.56 1.00 -12.17
C PRO A 149 -10.97 1.83 -11.03
N ARG A 150 -10.61 1.18 -9.93
CA ARG A 150 -10.23 1.83 -8.68
C ARG A 150 -8.73 1.82 -8.51
N LEU A 151 -8.17 2.95 -8.09
CA LEU A 151 -6.77 3.04 -7.67
C LEU A 151 -6.71 3.44 -6.19
N GLY A 152 -5.91 2.72 -5.40
CA GLY A 152 -5.51 3.21 -4.08
C GLY A 152 -4.20 3.97 -4.22
N LEU A 153 -4.17 5.23 -3.80
CA LEU A 153 -3.00 6.10 -3.88
C LEU A 153 -2.51 6.38 -2.46
N GLU A 154 -1.33 5.89 -2.13
CA GLU A 154 -0.71 6.00 -0.81
C GLU A 154 0.40 7.05 -0.86
N PHE A 155 0.16 8.20 -0.25
CA PHE A 155 1.10 9.30 -0.17
C PHE A 155 1.96 9.16 1.07
N ALA A 156 3.28 9.06 0.87
CA ALA A 156 4.24 8.88 1.94
C ALA A 156 5.47 9.78 1.78
N PHE A 157 6.07 10.15 2.91
CA PHE A 157 7.32 10.91 2.96
C PHE A 157 8.47 10.02 3.44
N HIS A 158 9.69 10.29 2.99
CA HIS A 158 10.87 9.54 3.46
C HIS A 158 11.14 9.81 4.94
N ARG A 159 10.85 11.04 5.39
CA ARG A 159 10.92 11.44 6.80
C ARG A 159 9.64 11.08 7.54
N ALA A 160 9.26 9.80 7.51
CA ALA A 160 8.18 9.29 8.34
C ALA A 160 8.47 9.39 9.85
N LEU A 161 9.69 9.77 10.27
CA LEU A 161 10.08 9.90 11.68
C LEU A 161 9.56 11.20 12.31
N GLY A 162 8.23 11.27 12.44
CA GLY A 162 7.56 11.94 13.56
C GLY A 162 7.30 13.45 13.46
N ASN A 163 7.74 14.16 12.43
CA ASN A 163 7.37 15.57 12.25
C ASN A 163 7.62 16.06 10.82
N GLU A 164 6.96 15.44 9.84
CA GLU A 164 7.07 15.88 8.45
C GLU A 164 6.28 17.18 8.25
N PRO A 165 6.94 18.34 7.98
CA PRO A 165 6.30 19.65 7.93
C PRO A 165 5.34 19.83 6.75
N ARG A 166 5.35 18.93 5.77
CA ARG A 166 4.43 18.97 4.61
C ARG A 166 3.04 18.40 4.91
N TRP A 167 2.87 17.62 5.99
CA TRP A 167 1.55 17.06 6.36
C TRP A 167 0.45 18.10 6.57
N PRO A 168 0.66 19.21 7.33
CA PRO A 168 -0.38 20.21 7.54
C PRO A 168 -0.95 20.78 6.24
N ARG A 169 -0.09 21.10 5.27
CA ARG A 169 -0.53 21.63 3.97
C ARG A 169 -1.34 20.58 3.20
N LEU A 170 -0.84 19.35 3.09
CA LEU A 170 -1.50 18.30 2.33
C LEU A 170 -2.86 17.89 2.94
N LEU A 171 -2.94 17.85 4.28
CA LEU A 171 -4.20 17.60 4.99
C LEU A 171 -5.20 18.75 4.84
N ALA A 172 -4.73 20.01 4.83
CA ALA A 172 -5.59 21.15 4.55
C ALA A 172 -6.17 21.10 3.13
N GLU A 173 -5.34 20.81 2.12
CA GLU A 173 -5.78 20.66 0.72
C GLU A 173 -6.79 19.50 0.56
N TRP A 174 -6.69 18.42 1.32
CA TRP A 174 -7.70 17.35 1.33
C TRP A 174 -8.95 17.70 2.15
N GLY A 175 -8.81 18.55 3.17
CA GLY A 175 -9.94 19.10 3.92
C GLY A 175 -10.81 20.02 3.05
N GLU A 176 -10.17 20.86 2.23
CA GLU A 176 -10.86 21.72 1.24
C GLU A 176 -11.61 20.90 0.19
N ASP A 177 -11.06 19.74 -0.21
CA ASP A 177 -11.72 18.78 -1.11
C ASP A 177 -12.83 17.95 -0.42
N GLY A 178 -13.05 18.14 0.89
CA GLY A 178 -14.06 17.41 1.65
C GLY A 178 -13.70 15.94 1.94
N LEU A 179 -12.43 15.54 1.77
CA LEU A 179 -11.97 14.17 2.02
C LEU A 179 -11.68 13.91 3.50
N CYS A 180 -11.53 14.96 4.30
CA CYS A 180 -11.21 14.90 5.72
C CYS A 180 -11.89 16.05 6.46
N SER A 181 -12.51 15.79 7.61
CA SER A 181 -13.06 16.87 8.44
C SER A 181 -11.94 17.66 9.13
N PRO A 182 -12.18 18.91 9.54
CA PRO A 182 -11.22 19.67 10.34
C PRO A 182 -10.73 18.90 11.57
N GLU A 183 -11.65 18.24 12.28
CA GLU A 183 -11.33 17.45 13.49
C GLU A 183 -10.44 16.24 13.18
N GLN A 184 -10.66 15.59 12.03
CA GLN A 184 -9.83 14.48 11.58
C GLN A 184 -8.43 14.96 11.19
N CYS A 185 -8.30 16.05 10.43
CA CYS A 185 -7.01 16.65 10.07
C CYS A 185 -6.21 16.99 11.33
N ASP A 186 -6.86 17.67 12.27
CA ASP A 186 -6.32 18.05 13.57
C ASP A 186 -5.84 16.85 14.39
N ALA A 187 -6.62 15.77 14.43
CA ALA A 187 -6.26 14.55 15.14
C ALA A 187 -5.01 13.89 14.53
N LEU A 188 -4.92 13.87 13.19
CA LEU A 188 -3.76 13.33 12.48
C LEU A 188 -2.49 14.17 12.71
N LEU A 189 -2.62 15.49 12.79
CA LEU A 189 -1.49 16.38 13.07
C LEU A 189 -1.00 16.29 14.51
N ARG A 190 -1.87 15.97 15.46
CA ARG A 190 -1.51 15.73 16.87
C ARG A 190 -1.01 14.32 17.16
N TRP A 191 -1.20 13.37 16.23
CA TRP A 191 -0.81 11.98 16.44
C TRP A 191 0.71 11.77 16.57
N PRO A 192 1.56 12.32 15.67
CA PRO A 192 3.00 12.15 15.76
C PRO A 192 3.56 12.63 17.09
N GLY A 193 4.54 11.91 17.62
CA GLY A 193 5.19 12.26 18.87
C GLY A 193 5.87 11.08 19.54
N ARG A 194 6.24 11.26 20.80
CA ARG A 194 6.91 10.24 21.61
C ARG A 194 6.12 9.99 22.88
N ALA A 195 6.07 8.75 23.33
CA ALA A 195 5.50 8.37 24.62
C ALA A 195 6.44 7.40 25.36
N PRO A 196 6.59 7.50 26.68
CA PRO A 196 7.33 6.51 27.46
C PRO A 196 6.75 5.10 27.29
N PHE A 197 7.60 4.07 27.25
CA PHE A 197 7.20 2.68 27.21
C PHE A 197 8.09 1.84 28.12
N GLY A 198 7.75 1.83 29.41
CA GLY A 198 8.62 1.27 30.44
C GLY A 198 9.89 2.10 30.67
N PRO A 199 10.88 1.55 31.39
CA PRO A 199 12.01 2.33 31.91
C PRO A 199 13.08 2.68 30.86
N ALA A 200 13.19 1.90 29.78
CA ALA A 200 14.29 2.01 28.82
C ALA A 200 13.85 2.25 27.38
N LEU A 201 12.54 2.27 27.10
CA LEU A 201 12.01 2.40 25.75
C LEU A 201 11.03 3.57 25.63
N GLN A 202 10.88 4.05 24.41
CA GLN A 202 9.87 5.01 24.01
C GLN A 202 9.13 4.48 22.78
N LEU A 203 7.83 4.75 22.73
CA LEU A 203 7.04 4.63 21.51
C LEU A 203 7.23 5.89 20.68
N LEU A 204 7.76 5.74 19.47
CA LEU A 204 7.66 6.73 18.42
C LEU A 204 6.34 6.54 17.70
N ARG A 205 5.47 7.56 17.76
CA ARG A 205 4.22 7.64 17.01
C ARG A 205 4.46 8.48 15.77
N THR A 206 4.05 7.99 14.62
CA THR A 206 4.24 8.67 13.34
C THR A 206 3.01 8.52 12.47
N LEU A 207 2.81 9.43 11.52
CA LEU A 207 1.92 9.21 10.38
C LEU A 207 2.76 8.59 9.26
N HIS A 208 2.52 7.31 8.95
CA HIS A 208 3.33 6.57 7.98
C HIS A 208 2.98 6.96 6.54
N HIS A 209 1.70 6.92 6.20
CA HIS A 209 1.17 7.41 4.93
C HIS A 209 -0.32 7.74 5.06
N VAL A 210 -0.84 8.41 4.04
CA VAL A 210 -2.27 8.59 3.84
C VAL A 210 -2.64 7.96 2.52
N LYS A 211 -3.66 7.11 2.54
CA LYS A 211 -4.26 6.50 1.36
C LYS A 211 -5.51 7.26 0.97
N VAL A 212 -5.66 7.54 -0.32
CA VAL A 212 -6.91 8.00 -0.90
C VAL A 212 -7.31 7.05 -2.02
N LEU A 213 -8.60 6.95 -2.25
CA LEU A 213 -9.14 6.19 -3.36
C LEU A 213 -9.36 7.11 -4.55
N TRP A 214 -9.03 6.64 -5.75
CA TRP A 214 -9.50 7.22 -7.00
C TRP A 214 -10.56 6.31 -7.60
N GLU A 215 -11.75 6.85 -7.84
CA GLU A 215 -12.87 6.14 -8.44
C GLU A 215 -13.84 7.12 -9.10
N GLY A 216 -14.32 6.77 -10.31
CA GLY A 216 -15.36 7.56 -10.99
C GLY A 216 -14.97 9.00 -11.30
N GLY A 217 -13.70 9.25 -11.63
CA GLY A 217 -13.21 10.59 -12.02
C GLY A 217 -12.86 11.53 -10.86
N ARG A 218 -12.87 11.02 -9.61
CA ARG A 218 -12.56 11.83 -8.43
C ARG A 218 -11.76 11.07 -7.38
N LEU A 219 -11.11 11.84 -6.51
CA LEU A 219 -10.64 11.34 -5.23
C LEU A 219 -11.83 11.13 -4.29
N SER A 220 -11.79 10.04 -3.55
CA SER A 220 -12.75 9.68 -2.52
C SER A 220 -12.01 8.96 -1.38
N GLU A 221 -12.67 8.84 -0.23
CA GLU A 221 -12.19 8.06 0.93
C GLU A 221 -10.72 8.28 1.32
N LEU A 222 -10.48 9.12 2.33
CA LEU A 222 -9.16 9.25 2.94
C LEU A 222 -9.00 8.26 4.11
N LYS A 223 -7.90 7.52 4.12
CA LYS A 223 -7.50 6.63 5.22
C LYS A 223 -6.08 6.97 5.65
N ALA A 224 -5.90 7.32 6.92
CA ALA A 224 -4.59 7.57 7.48
C ALA A 224 -4.03 6.32 8.14
N TYR A 225 -2.73 6.09 7.96
CA TYR A 225 -2.02 4.94 8.52
C TYR A 225 -1.04 5.43 9.59
N PRO A 226 -1.48 5.54 10.85
CA PRO A 226 -0.58 5.80 11.97
C PRO A 226 0.32 4.59 12.20
N ALA A 227 1.58 4.84 12.54
CA ALA A 227 2.54 3.80 12.90
C ALA A 227 3.14 4.05 14.29
N LEU A 228 3.54 2.95 14.92
CA LEU A 228 4.23 2.90 16.20
C LEU A 228 5.54 2.15 16.02
N ARG A 229 6.63 2.71 16.56
CA ARG A 229 7.94 2.04 16.60
C ARG A 229 8.51 2.15 18.00
N LEU A 230 9.00 1.04 18.55
CA LEU A 230 9.80 1.05 19.78
C LEU A 230 11.22 1.53 19.45
N GLN A 231 11.75 2.42 20.29
CA GLN A 231 13.13 2.87 20.23
C GLN A 231 13.69 2.98 21.66
N PRO A 232 15.02 2.94 21.85
CA PRO A 232 15.62 3.26 23.13
C PRO A 232 15.16 4.62 23.62
N GLY A 233 14.76 4.71 24.89
CA GLY A 233 14.55 6.00 25.54
C GLY A 233 15.88 6.72 25.65
N PHE A 234 15.88 8.04 25.46
CA PHE A 234 17.02 8.83 25.89
C PHE A 234 17.14 8.63 27.40
N ALA A 235 18.05 7.75 27.84
CA ALA A 235 18.58 7.82 29.18
C ALA A 235 19.31 9.16 29.21
N GLY A 236 18.63 10.20 29.70
CA GLY A 236 19.31 11.43 30.04
C GLY A 236 20.47 11.04 30.93
N GLY A 237 21.69 11.36 30.50
CA GLY A 237 22.86 11.23 31.35
C GLY A 237 22.58 12.03 32.61
N ALA A 238 22.24 11.34 33.69
CA ALA A 238 22.56 11.81 35.02
C ALA A 238 24.08 11.73 35.09
N GLY A 239 24.73 12.83 34.73
CA GLY A 239 26.17 12.89 34.50
C GLY A 239 26.68 14.32 34.60
N SER A 240 26.50 14.91 35.79
CA SER A 240 27.42 15.80 36.55
C SER A 240 26.63 16.87 37.29
#